data_AF-A0A087K604-F1
#
_entry.id   AF-A0A087K604-F1
#
_cell.length_a   1.000
_cell.length_b   1.000
_cell.length_c   1.000
_cell.angle_alpha   90.00
_cell.angle_beta   90.00
_cell.angle_gamma   90.00
#
_symmetry.space_group_name_H-M   'P 1'
#
loop_
_entity.id
_entity.type
_entity.pdbx_description
1 polymer ?
#
loop_
_entity_poly.entity_id
_entity_poly.type
_entity_poly.pdbx_seq_one_letter_code
_entity_poly.pdbx_strand_id
1 'polypeptide(L)'
;MIPAHTTETTMTQLSAALHRAADLAETHWTPDPTGPGICSLLGQAAHGDGARPDETDLWDAVVTHLNEEMTVGWEQQPGRTRADVAAMLRAAAA
;
A
#
# COMPACT_ATOMS: atom_id res chain seq x y z
N MET A 1 -8.84 -22.66 -25.24
CA MET A 1 -9.09 -22.58 -23.78
C MET A 1 -8.00 -21.71 -23.18
N ILE A 2 -8.32 -20.49 -22.76
CA ILE A 2 -7.39 -19.56 -22.12
C ILE A 2 -7.79 -19.54 -20.65
N PRO A 3 -6.91 -19.84 -19.68
CA PRO A 3 -7.29 -19.84 -18.28
C PRO A 3 -7.48 -18.39 -17.82
N ALA A 4 -8.70 -18.02 -17.45
CA ALA A 4 -9.09 -16.70 -16.94
C ALA A 4 -8.70 -16.48 -15.45
N HIS A 5 -7.83 -17.31 -14.88
CA HIS A 5 -7.53 -17.31 -13.43
C HIS A 5 -6.36 -16.41 -13.01
N THR A 6 -5.72 -15.72 -13.95
CA THR A 6 -4.50 -14.95 -13.66
C THR A 6 -4.82 -13.62 -12.98
N THR A 7 -5.95 -12.98 -13.29
CA THR A 7 -6.32 -11.68 -12.71
C THR A 7 -6.78 -11.78 -11.26
N GLU A 8 -7.56 -12.80 -10.90
CA GLU A 8 -8.06 -12.98 -9.52
C GLU A 8 -6.93 -13.30 -8.53
N THR A 9 -5.94 -14.10 -8.97
CA THR A 9 -4.80 -14.46 -8.13
C THR A 9 -3.89 -13.26 -7.87
N THR A 10 -3.61 -12.46 -8.91
CA THR A 10 -2.79 -11.25 -8.77
C THR A 10 -3.48 -10.19 -7.92
N MET A 11 -4.80 -10.01 -8.08
CA MET A 11 -5.58 -9.07 -7.27
C MET A 11 -5.61 -9.49 -5.78
N THR A 12 -5.72 -10.79 -5.50
CA THR A 12 -5.67 -11.31 -4.12
C THR A 12 -4.30 -11.09 -3.47
N GLN A 13 -3.21 -11.27 -4.23
CA GLN A 13 -1.85 -11.01 -3.74
C GLN A 13 -1.61 -9.53 -3.48
N LEU A 14 -2.12 -8.66 -4.36
CA LEU A 14 -2.06 -7.21 -4.19
C LEU A 14 -2.79 -6.76 -2.93
N SER A 15 -4.03 -7.21 -2.72
CA SER A 15 -4.81 -6.92 -1.52
C SER A 15 -4.14 -7.44 -0.23
N ALA A 16 -3.48 -8.60 -0.29
CA ALA A 16 -2.74 -9.15 0.84
C ALA A 16 -1.49 -8.32 1.18
N ALA A 17 -0.75 -7.87 0.16
CA ALA A 17 0.40 -7.00 0.34
C ALA A 17 0.00 -5.61 0.86
N LEU A 18 -1.09 -5.02 0.36
CA LEU A 18 -1.63 -3.77 0.89
C LEU A 18 -2.11 -3.91 2.35
N HIS A 19 -2.71 -5.04 2.73
CA HIS A 19 -3.04 -5.33 4.12
C HIS A 19 -1.81 -5.41 5.02
N ARG A 20 -0.72 -6.02 4.56
CA ARG A 20 0.55 -6.03 5.29
C ARG A 20 1.16 -4.65 5.38
N ALA A 21 1.12 -3.87 4.30
CA ALA A 21 1.57 -2.49 4.32
C ALA A 21 0.79 -1.67 5.36
N ALA A 22 -0.52 -1.89 5.48
CA ALA A 22 -1.35 -1.25 6.51
C ALA A 22 -0.92 -1.64 7.93
N ASP A 23 -0.63 -2.92 8.18
CA ASP A 23 -0.14 -3.40 9.49
C ASP A 23 1.24 -2.80 9.83
N LEU A 24 2.13 -2.75 8.84
CA LEU A 24 3.43 -2.07 8.94
C LEU A 24 3.24 -0.56 9.16
N ALA A 25 2.23 0.07 8.56
CA ALA A 25 1.94 1.47 8.79
C ALA A 25 1.51 1.75 10.23
N GLU A 26 0.68 0.89 10.82
CA GLU A 26 0.25 1.06 12.22
C GLU A 26 1.40 0.94 13.22
N THR A 27 2.41 0.14 12.89
CA THR A 27 3.52 -0.19 13.78
C THR A 27 4.77 0.66 13.55
N HIS A 28 5.12 0.92 12.28
CA HIS A 28 6.38 1.52 11.86
C HIS A 28 6.24 2.92 11.23
N TRP A 29 5.06 3.32 10.73
CA TRP A 29 4.93 4.66 10.13
C TRP A 29 5.06 5.73 11.21
N THR A 30 5.72 6.82 10.85
CA THR A 30 5.83 8.02 11.69
C THR A 30 5.52 9.23 10.84
N PRO A 31 4.86 10.27 11.40
CA PRO A 31 4.65 11.54 10.71
C PRO A 31 5.95 12.35 10.50
N ASP A 32 7.10 11.71 10.70
CA ASP A 32 8.41 12.32 10.57
C ASP A 32 8.83 12.28 9.09
N PRO A 33 9.25 13.41 8.49
CA PRO A 33 9.63 13.47 7.08
C PRO A 33 10.90 12.67 6.74
N THR A 34 11.66 12.25 7.76
CA THR A 34 12.81 11.34 7.62
C THR A 34 12.47 9.89 7.93
N GLY A 35 11.24 9.62 8.38
CA GLY A 35 10.72 8.28 8.63
C GLY A 35 10.35 7.51 7.36
N PRO A 36 9.99 6.23 7.50
CA PRO A 36 9.53 5.41 6.37
C PRO A 36 8.17 5.90 5.88
N GLY A 37 8.15 6.53 4.70
CA GLY A 37 6.93 6.93 4.03
C GLY A 37 6.17 5.76 3.42
N ILE A 38 5.02 6.05 2.79
CA ILE A 38 4.12 5.02 2.26
C ILE A 38 4.82 4.13 1.22
N CYS A 39 5.68 4.68 0.35
CA CYS A 39 6.47 3.88 -0.59
C CYS A 39 7.36 2.84 0.11
N SER A 40 8.03 3.21 1.20
CA SER A 40 8.90 2.28 1.94
C SER A 40 8.11 1.17 2.63
N LEU A 41 6.86 1.43 3.03
CA LEU A 41 5.97 0.43 3.62
C LEU A 41 5.47 -0.55 2.55
N LEU A 42 5.10 -0.04 1.37
CA LEU A 42 4.71 -0.86 0.23
C LEU A 42 5.86 -1.74 -0.26
N GLY A 43 7.07 -1.19 -0.39
CA GLY A 43 8.27 -1.95 -0.78
C GLY A 43 8.62 -3.05 0.22
N GLN A 44 8.43 -2.80 1.53
CA GLN A 44 8.58 -3.83 2.57
C GLN A 44 7.50 -4.91 2.47
N ALA A 45 6.25 -4.52 2.25
CA ALA A 45 5.16 -5.45 2.07
C ALA A 45 5.33 -6.35 0.83
N ALA A 46 5.84 -5.78 -0.27
CA ALA A 46 6.16 -6.51 -1.50
C ALA A 46 7.24 -7.58 -1.28
N HIS A 47 8.26 -7.31 -0.45
CA HIS A 47 9.34 -8.26 -0.19
C HIS A 47 8.95 -9.43 0.72
N GLY A 48 7.82 -9.35 1.42
CA GLY A 48 7.45 -10.28 2.48
C GLY A 48 6.76 -11.58 2.04
N ASP A 49 6.29 -11.70 0.79
CA ASP A 49 5.60 -12.91 0.31
C ASP A 49 6.22 -13.45 -0.98
N GLY A 50 6.41 -14.77 -1.06
CA GLY A 50 7.10 -15.44 -2.17
C GLY A 50 6.42 -15.28 -3.54
N ALA A 51 5.21 -14.71 -3.57
CA ALA A 51 4.58 -14.16 -4.76
C ALA A 51 4.63 -12.62 -4.65
N ARG A 52 5.59 -12.01 -5.35
CA ARG A 52 5.82 -10.56 -5.34
C ARG A 52 4.84 -9.85 -6.28
N PRO A 53 3.82 -9.13 -5.77
CA PRO A 53 3.30 -8.02 -6.54
C PRO A 53 4.43 -7.01 -6.76
N ASP A 54 4.46 -6.40 -7.95
CA ASP A 54 5.44 -5.36 -8.23
C ASP A 54 5.16 -4.15 -7.33
N GLU A 55 6.22 -3.48 -6.86
CA GLU A 55 6.06 -2.24 -6.09
C GLU A 55 5.24 -1.21 -6.88
N THR A 56 5.38 -1.23 -8.21
CA THR A 56 4.62 -0.38 -9.13
C THR A 56 3.12 -0.66 -9.08
N ASP A 57 2.69 -1.93 -9.04
CA ASP A 57 1.27 -2.31 -8.95
C ASP A 57 0.67 -1.89 -7.61
N LEU A 58 1.43 -2.03 -6.52
CA LEU A 58 1.03 -1.58 -5.19
C LEU A 58 0.87 -0.06 -5.14
N TRP A 59 1.80 0.65 -5.76
CA TRP A 59 1.73 2.10 -5.86
C TRP A 59 0.56 2.57 -6.73
N ASP A 60 0.31 1.90 -7.86
CA ASP A 60 -0.80 2.20 -8.75
C ASP A 60 -2.15 2.06 -8.05
N ALA A 61 -2.34 1.01 -7.24
CA ALA A 61 -3.55 0.82 -6.43
C ALA A 61 -3.75 1.95 -5.41
N VAL A 62 -2.68 2.37 -4.73
CA VAL A 62 -2.72 3.47 -3.76
C VAL A 62 -3.04 4.81 -4.44
N VAL A 63 -2.41 5.09 -5.57
CA VAL A 63 -2.65 6.32 -6.36
C VAL A 63 -4.06 6.34 -6.94
N THR A 64 -4.54 5.19 -7.42
CA THR A 64 -5.93 5.03 -7.91
C THR A 64 -6.92 5.32 -6.80
N HIS A 65 -6.67 4.87 -5.57
CA HIS A 65 -7.53 5.15 -4.43
C HIS A 65 -7.46 6.61 -3.96
N LEU A 66 -6.27 7.22 -3.96
CA LEU A 66 -6.07 8.62 -3.60
C LEU A 66 -6.53 9.60 -4.70
N ASN A 67 -6.92 9.09 -5.87
CA ASN A 67 -7.46 9.86 -6.99
C ASN A 67 -6.51 10.99 -7.40
N GLU A 68 -5.33 10.61 -7.91
CA GLU A 68 -4.22 11.48 -8.36
C GLU A 68 -3.58 12.39 -7.30
N GLU A 69 -4.11 12.47 -6.07
CA GLU A 69 -3.41 13.14 -4.98
C GLU A 69 -2.11 12.40 -4.68
N MET A 70 -0.99 13.10 -4.85
CA MET A 70 0.33 12.57 -4.48
C MET A 70 0.31 12.16 -3.02
N THR A 71 0.52 10.87 -2.78
CA THR A 71 0.58 10.23 -1.46
C THR A 71 1.58 10.94 -0.52
N VAL A 72 2.66 11.52 -1.08
CA VAL A 72 3.67 12.32 -0.36
C VAL A 72 3.10 13.64 0.19
N GLY A 73 2.19 14.27 -0.54
CA GLY A 73 1.48 15.47 -0.07
C GLY A 73 0.43 15.12 0.96
N TRP A 74 -0.24 13.97 0.77
CA TRP A 74 -1.26 13.46 1.67
C TRP A 74 -0.69 13.03 3.04
N GLU A 75 0.44 12.32 3.07
CA GLU A 75 1.07 11.86 4.33
C GLU A 75 1.68 13.02 5.15
N GLN A 76 2.04 14.13 4.49
CA GLN A 76 2.56 15.34 5.12
C GLN A 76 1.47 16.30 5.59
N GLN A 77 0.18 15.96 5.42
CA GLN A 77 -0.89 16.82 5.93
C GLN A 77 -0.83 16.88 7.47
N PRO A 78 -0.87 18.08 8.07
CA PRO A 78 -0.84 18.25 9.51
C PRO A 78 -2.05 17.57 10.15
N GLY A 79 -1.80 16.65 11.08
CA GLY A 79 -2.84 15.86 11.74
C GLY A 79 -2.98 14.42 11.25
N ARG A 80 -2.16 13.98 10.29
CA ARG A 80 -2.13 12.56 9.90
C ARG A 80 -1.57 11.67 11.00
N THR A 81 -2.23 10.53 11.12
CA THR A 81 -1.92 9.51 12.11
C THR A 81 -1.64 8.19 11.41
N ARG A 82 -0.95 7.30 12.12
CA ARG A 82 -0.69 5.93 11.67
C ARG A 82 -1.96 5.20 11.25
N ALA A 83 -3.04 5.40 12.00
CA ALA A 83 -4.34 4.81 11.72
C ALA A 83 -4.95 5.30 10.39
N ASP A 84 -4.70 6.55 10.03
CA ASP A 84 -5.18 7.15 8.78
C ASP A 84 -4.46 6.52 7.57
N VAL A 85 -3.14 6.41 7.66
CA VAL A 85 -2.29 5.75 6.65
C VAL A 85 -2.67 4.28 6.49
N ALA A 86 -2.87 3.56 7.61
CA ALA A 86 -3.30 2.17 7.59
C ALA A 86 -4.72 2.00 7.04
N ALA A 87 -5.64 2.90 7.38
CA ALA A 87 -7.00 2.87 6.84
C ALA A 87 -7.01 3.08 5.33
N MET A 88 -6.19 4.01 4.82
CA MET A 88 -6.01 4.23 3.39
C MET A 88 -5.45 2.99 2.68
N LEU A 89 -4.40 2.36 3.24
CA LEU A 89 -3.83 1.14 2.67
C LEU A 89 -4.81 -0.03 2.65
N ARG A 90 -5.64 -0.17 3.70
CA ARG A 90 -6.74 -1.14 3.72
C ARG A 90 -7.83 -0.82 2.71
N ALA A 91 -8.14 0.46 2.51
CA ALA A 91 -9.14 0.90 1.55
C ALA A 91 -8.66 0.71 0.09
N ALA A 92 -7.37 0.84 -0.17
CA ALA A 92 -6.75 0.48 -1.45
C ALA A 92 -6.74 -1.06 -1.68
N ALA A 93 -6.82 -1.87 -0.62
CA ALA A 93 -6.87 -3.32 -0.70
C ALA A 93 -8.27 -3.90 -0.98
N ALA A 94 -9.32 -3.06 -0.92
CA ALA A 94 -10.74 -3.46 -0.97
C ALA A 94 -11.32 -3.57 -2.38
#